data_AF-A0A7S2X4T4-F1
#
_entry.id   AF-A0A7S2X4T4-F1
#
_cell.length_a   1.000
_cell.length_b   1.000
_cell.length_c   1.000
_cell.angle_alpha   90.00
_cell.angle_beta   90.00
_cell.angle_gamma   90.00
#
_symmetry.space_group_name_H-M   'P 1'
#
loop_
_entity.id
_entity.type
_entity.pdbx_description
1 polymer ?
#
loop_
_entity_poly.entity_id
_entity_poly.type
_entity_poly.pdbx_seq_one_letter_code
_entity_poly.pdbx_strand_id
1 'polypeptide(L)'
;FITEGESRRFMKLISDLELSLWHPILDDTDVVWASQEKMVQKRGGNLCAPVPKGQIGVCGYINDVSRERLEKTMAEYKTVCQDFPRAGVGIDPHCHDVGLEHPGTTGVCKKKEEGAAEAAAQEAAAPSGAALS
;
A
#
# COMPACT_ATOMS: atom_id res chain seq x y z
N PHE A 1 3.12 24.93 -4.24
CA PHE A 1 2.02 23.95 -4.31
C PHE A 1 0.90 24.54 -5.16
N ILE A 2 -0.12 23.74 -5.50
CA ILE A 2 -1.34 24.24 -6.16
C ILE A 2 -2.33 24.78 -5.12
N THR A 3 -3.36 25.48 -5.58
CA THR A 3 -4.42 26.00 -4.71
C THR A 3 -5.34 24.88 -4.20
N GLU A 4 -6.06 25.13 -3.10
CA GLU A 4 -7.05 24.17 -2.58
C GLU A 4 -8.15 23.89 -3.61
N GLY A 5 -8.62 24.91 -4.33
CA GLY A 5 -9.62 24.75 -5.39
C GLY A 5 -9.15 23.83 -6.52
N GLU A 6 -7.88 23.94 -6.94
CA GLU A 6 -7.29 23.02 -7.92
C GLU A 6 -7.14 21.59 -7.36
N SER A 7 -6.73 21.45 -6.10
CA SER A 7 -6.63 20.16 -5.42
C SER A 7 -7.99 19.47 -5.35
N ARG A 8 -9.04 20.19 -4.94
CA ARG A 8 -10.42 19.67 -4.87
C ARG A 8 -10.97 19.29 -6.24
N ARG A 9 -10.62 20.03 -7.31
CA ARG A 9 -10.99 19.64 -8.68
C ARG A 9 -10.40 18.29 -9.08
N PHE A 10 -9.13 18.04 -8.72
CA PHE A 10 -8.48 16.75 -8.97
C PHE A 10 -9.12 15.61 -8.16
N MET A 11 -9.36 15.82 -6.87
CA MET A 11 -10.00 14.83 -6.01
C MET A 11 -11.44 14.52 -6.47
N LYS A 12 -12.19 15.55 -6.88
CA LYS A 12 -13.54 15.38 -7.45
C LYS A 12 -13.49 14.51 -8.71
N LEU A 13 -12.56 14.77 -9.63
CA LEU A 13 -12.42 13.97 -10.85
C LEU A 13 -12.15 12.50 -10.55
N ILE A 14 -11.24 12.20 -9.61
CA ILE A 14 -10.97 10.81 -9.18
C ILE A 14 -12.25 10.16 -8.61
N SER A 15 -12.97 10.88 -7.75
CA SER A 15 -14.20 10.39 -7.13
C SER A 15 -15.34 10.16 -8.15
N ASP A 16 -15.47 11.05 -9.14
CA ASP A 16 -16.42 10.94 -10.25
C ASP A 16 -16.11 9.73 -11.14
N LEU A 17 -14.82 9.36 -11.28
CA LEU A 17 -14.36 8.15 -11.96
C LEU A 17 -14.37 6.91 -11.07
N GLU A 18 -14.99 7.02 -9.89
CA GLU A 18 -15.17 5.92 -8.93
C GLU A 18 -13.87 5.31 -8.40
N LEU A 19 -12.75 6.02 -8.58
CA LEU A 19 -11.44 5.63 -8.08
C LEU A 19 -11.28 5.95 -6.59
N SER A 20 -10.42 5.19 -5.91
CA SER A 20 -10.15 5.35 -4.48
C SER A 20 -9.31 6.59 -4.19
N LEU A 21 -9.86 7.52 -3.41
CA LEU A 21 -9.12 8.61 -2.76
C LEU A 21 -8.48 8.15 -1.46
N TRP A 22 -9.14 7.20 -0.77
CA TRP A 22 -8.69 6.59 0.48
C TRP A 22 -8.85 5.07 0.41
N HIS A 23 -7.95 4.34 1.07
CA HIS A 23 -8.01 2.90 1.21
C HIS A 23 -7.59 2.49 2.63
N PRO A 24 -8.22 1.48 3.28
CA PRO A 24 -7.90 1.06 4.64
C PRO A 24 -6.43 0.71 4.90
N ILE A 25 -5.69 0.29 3.87
CA ILE A 25 -4.23 0.05 3.98
C ILE A 25 -3.45 1.31 4.41
N LEU A 26 -3.98 2.51 4.14
CA LEU A 26 -3.37 3.77 4.53
C LEU A 26 -3.53 4.06 6.04
N ASP A 27 -4.38 3.32 6.75
CA ASP A 27 -4.49 3.41 8.21
C ASP A 27 -3.28 2.77 8.91
N ASP A 28 -2.62 1.81 8.25
CA ASP A 28 -1.36 1.23 8.72
C ASP A 28 -0.20 2.16 8.35
N THR A 29 0.05 3.12 9.23
CA THR A 29 1.09 4.13 9.05
C THR A 29 2.49 3.52 8.97
N ASP A 30 2.75 2.42 9.67
CA ASP A 30 4.05 1.75 9.63
C ASP A 30 4.31 1.13 8.26
N VAL A 31 3.29 0.55 7.63
CA VAL A 31 3.37 0.04 6.25
C VAL A 31 3.61 1.18 5.26
N VAL A 32 2.94 2.32 5.43
CA VAL A 32 3.15 3.50 4.57
C VAL A 32 4.58 4.05 4.74
N TRP A 33 5.07 4.17 5.97
CA TRP A 33 6.43 4.63 6.24
C TRP A 33 7.49 3.67 5.70
N ALA A 34 7.33 2.37 5.91
CA ALA A 34 8.23 1.36 5.35
C ALA A 34 8.26 1.41 3.81
N SER A 35 7.14 1.77 3.18
CA SER A 35 7.06 1.97 1.73
C SER A 35 7.82 3.22 1.28
N GLN A 36 7.73 4.33 2.03
CA GLN A 36 8.49 5.55 1.80
C GLN A 36 10.01 5.29 1.87
N GLU A 37 10.49 4.61 2.92
CA GLU A 37 11.91 4.27 3.08
C GLU A 37 12.42 3.43 1.89
N LYS A 38 11.65 2.43 1.47
CA LYS A 38 11.98 1.61 0.27
C LYS A 38 12.02 2.44 -1.00
N MET A 39 11.15 3.45 -1.16
CA MET A 39 11.18 4.33 -2.33
C MET A 39 12.43 5.21 -2.35
N VAL A 40 12.82 5.77 -1.21
CA VAL A 40 14.05 6.56 -1.05
C VAL A 40 15.28 5.70 -1.38
N GLN A 41 15.33 4.45 -0.89
CA GLN A 41 16.40 3.50 -1.21
C GLN A 41 16.48 3.19 -2.71
N LYS A 42 15.35 2.91 -3.37
CA LYS A 42 15.29 2.63 -4.82
C LYS A 42 15.74 3.81 -5.67
N ARG A 43 15.60 5.04 -5.17
CA ARG A 43 15.91 6.29 -5.87
C ARG A 43 17.25 6.89 -5.44
N GLY A 44 18.14 6.07 -4.87
CA GLY A 44 19.52 6.48 -4.56
C GLY A 44 19.62 7.47 -3.40
N GLY A 45 18.70 7.38 -2.43
CA GLY A 45 18.71 8.22 -1.24
C GLY A 45 17.89 9.51 -1.35
N ASN A 46 17.13 9.70 -2.44
CA ASN A 46 16.25 10.85 -2.61
C ASN A 46 14.81 10.39 -2.88
N LEU A 47 13.80 11.00 -2.23
CA LEU A 47 12.40 10.63 -2.46
C LEU A 47 11.95 10.96 -3.88
N CYS A 48 12.33 12.13 -4.40
CA CYS A 48 11.92 12.63 -5.72
C CYS A 48 10.42 12.42 -6.00
N ALA A 49 9.54 12.71 -5.02
CA ALA A 49 8.10 12.53 -5.18
C ALA A 49 7.56 13.63 -6.10
N PRO A 50 7.02 13.30 -7.29
CA PRO A 50 6.44 14.29 -8.18
C PRO A 50 5.16 14.85 -7.58
N VAL A 51 5.04 16.17 -7.54
CA VAL A 51 3.85 16.87 -7.04
C VAL A 51 3.48 18.04 -7.95
N PRO A 52 2.19 18.35 -8.12
CA PRO A 52 1.80 19.52 -8.90
C PRO A 52 2.26 20.81 -8.20
N LYS A 53 2.92 21.70 -8.95
CA LYS A 53 3.51 22.93 -8.41
C LYS A 53 3.15 24.14 -9.28
N GLY A 54 2.48 25.11 -8.68
CA GLY A 54 2.07 26.35 -9.35
C GLY A 54 0.70 26.22 -10.01
N GLN A 55 0.55 25.29 -10.96
CA GLN A 55 -0.71 25.04 -11.68
C GLN A 55 -0.86 23.56 -12.05
N ILE A 56 -2.10 23.13 -12.34
CA ILE A 56 -2.36 21.82 -12.93
C ILE A 56 -1.62 21.69 -14.28
N GLY A 57 -0.95 20.55 -14.50
CA GLY A 57 -0.15 20.29 -15.69
C GLY A 57 1.35 20.61 -15.55
N VAL A 58 1.77 21.22 -14.43
CA VAL A 58 3.19 21.48 -14.11
C VAL A 58 3.63 20.65 -12.90
N CYS A 59 4.76 19.96 -13.03
CA CYS A 59 5.30 19.07 -12.00
C CYS A 59 6.52 19.69 -11.29
N GLY A 60 6.55 19.58 -9.96
CA GLY A 60 7.74 19.76 -9.13
C GLY A 60 8.05 18.48 -8.35
N TYR A 61 9.06 18.54 -7.48
CA TYR A 61 9.50 17.38 -6.70
C TYR A 61 9.62 17.73 -5.21
N ILE A 62 9.27 16.76 -4.37
CA ILE A 62 9.59 16.74 -2.95
C ILE A 62 10.72 15.72 -2.75
N ASN A 63 11.83 16.18 -2.16
CA ASN A 63 13.02 15.36 -1.97
C ASN A 63 13.05 14.65 -0.60
N ASP A 64 12.40 15.24 0.40
CA ASP A 64 12.38 14.73 1.77
C ASP A 64 11.00 14.92 2.41
N VAL A 65 10.58 13.92 3.19
CA VAL A 65 9.39 13.95 4.03
C VAL A 65 9.73 13.25 5.34
N SER A 66 9.62 13.95 6.47
CA SER A 66 9.78 13.34 7.79
C SER A 66 8.56 12.47 8.13
N ARG A 67 8.77 11.47 8.99
CA ARG A 67 7.69 10.60 9.49
C ARG A 67 6.56 11.40 10.14
N GLU A 68 6.91 12.35 11.01
CA GLU A 68 5.94 13.23 11.67
C GLU A 68 5.09 14.02 10.67
N ARG A 69 5.71 14.54 9.61
CA ARG A 69 5.00 15.29 8.56
C ARG A 69 4.07 14.36 7.79
N LEU A 70 4.52 13.15 7.45
CA LEU A 70 3.70 12.16 6.76
C LEU A 70 2.46 11.82 7.59
N GLU A 71 2.65 11.45 8.85
CA GLU A 71 1.56 11.08 9.78
C GLU A 71 0.53 12.20 9.92
N LYS A 72 1.01 13.42 10.17
CA LYS A 72 0.15 14.60 10.29
C LYS A 72 -0.64 14.85 9.01
N THR A 73 0.03 14.93 7.87
CA THR A 73 -0.62 15.25 6.59
C THR A 73 -1.56 14.14 6.13
N MET A 74 -1.30 12.89 6.49
CA MET A 74 -2.16 11.75 6.18
C MET A 74 -3.44 11.78 7.02
N ALA A 75 -3.34 12.15 8.29
CA ALA A 75 -4.51 12.36 9.14
C ALA A 75 -5.39 13.52 8.63
N GLU A 76 -4.76 14.65 8.27
CA GLU A 76 -5.45 15.80 7.65
C GLU A 76 -6.13 15.41 6.33
N TYR A 77 -5.43 14.67 5.48
CA TYR A 77 -5.97 14.17 4.21
C TYR A 77 -7.14 13.21 4.40
N LYS A 78 -7.09 12.32 5.41
CA LYS A 78 -8.20 11.43 5.74
C LYS A 78 -9.48 12.21 6.06
N THR A 79 -9.36 13.30 6.82
CA THR A 79 -10.50 14.19 7.10
C THR A 79 -11.04 14.81 5.81
N VAL A 80 -10.18 15.26 4.90
CA VAL A 80 -10.61 15.82 3.60
C VAL A 80 -11.35 14.77 2.75
N CYS A 81 -10.90 13.51 2.75
CA CYS A 81 -11.56 12.42 2.00
C CYS A 81 -12.99 12.13 2.49
N GLN A 82 -13.31 12.41 3.76
CA GLN A 82 -14.64 12.20 4.33
C GLN A 82 -15.71 13.10 3.68
N ASP A 83 -15.31 14.25 3.12
CA ASP A 83 -16.22 15.17 2.41
C ASP A 83 -16.69 14.60 1.05
N PHE A 84 -16.02 13.57 0.51
CA PHE A 84 -16.32 13.00 -0.80
C PHE A 84 -17.27 11.79 -0.68
N PRO A 85 -18.00 11.45 -1.76
CA PRO A 85 -18.85 10.25 -1.80
C PRO A 85 -18.12 9.00 -1.30
N ARG A 86 -18.85 8.15 -0.55
CA ARG A 86 -18.32 6.91 0.04
C ARG A 86 -17.12 7.13 0.97
N ALA A 87 -16.99 8.33 1.55
CA ALA A 87 -15.83 8.74 2.37
C ALA A 87 -14.48 8.56 1.65
N GLY A 88 -14.48 8.71 0.32
CA GLY A 88 -13.29 8.56 -0.51
C GLY A 88 -12.95 7.12 -0.93
N VAL A 89 -13.77 6.12 -0.55
CA VAL A 89 -13.59 4.73 -0.99
C VAL A 89 -14.01 4.58 -2.46
N GLY A 90 -13.18 3.92 -3.26
CA GLY A 90 -13.49 3.60 -4.65
C GLY A 90 -14.52 2.47 -4.77
N ILE A 91 -15.08 2.28 -5.96
CA ILE A 91 -15.95 1.14 -6.25
C ILE A 91 -15.08 -0.02 -6.74
N ASP A 92 -15.35 -1.22 -6.23
CA ASP A 92 -14.65 -2.46 -6.57
C ASP A 92 -13.11 -2.32 -6.60
N PRO A 93 -12.49 -1.88 -5.47
CA PRO A 93 -11.05 -1.58 -5.42
C PRO A 93 -10.16 -2.80 -5.65
N HIS A 94 -10.68 -4.01 -5.49
CA HIS A 94 -9.93 -5.24 -5.70
C HIS A 94 -10.41 -6.01 -6.93
N CYS A 95 -9.48 -6.71 -7.59
CA CYS A 95 -9.79 -7.55 -8.75
C CYS A 95 -10.86 -8.63 -8.44
N HIS A 96 -10.89 -9.13 -7.21
CA HIS A 96 -11.90 -10.12 -6.82
C HIS A 96 -13.32 -9.55 -6.74
N ASP A 97 -13.47 -8.24 -6.48
CA ASP A 97 -14.77 -7.57 -6.41
C ASP A 97 -15.49 -7.61 -7.77
N VAL A 98 -14.72 -7.58 -8.87
CA VAL A 98 -15.20 -7.72 -10.25
C VAL A 98 -15.12 -9.16 -10.79
N GLY A 99 -14.86 -10.15 -9.93
CA GLY A 99 -14.77 -11.57 -10.31
C GLY A 99 -13.50 -11.95 -11.09
N LEU A 100 -12.45 -11.12 -11.03
CA LEU A 100 -11.14 -11.42 -11.61
C LEU A 100 -10.23 -12.12 -10.58
N GLU A 101 -9.41 -13.07 -11.04
CA GLU A 101 -8.40 -13.71 -10.21
C GLU A 101 -7.35 -12.70 -9.72
N HIS A 102 -6.69 -13.00 -8.60
CA HIS A 102 -5.62 -12.16 -8.09
C HIS A 102 -4.51 -12.02 -9.13
N PRO A 103 -4.04 -10.81 -9.46
CA PRO A 103 -3.05 -10.61 -10.53
C PRO A 103 -1.70 -11.29 -10.24
N GLY A 104 -1.43 -11.63 -8.97
CA GLY A 104 -0.25 -12.43 -8.58
C GLY A 104 -0.33 -13.92 -8.95
N THR A 105 -1.49 -14.44 -9.36
CA THR A 105 -1.66 -15.86 -9.73
C THR A 105 -1.72 -16.12 -11.23
N THR A 106 -1.95 -15.09 -12.05
CA THR A 106 -2.11 -15.21 -13.51
C THR A 106 -0.82 -14.92 -14.31
N GLY A 107 0.18 -14.28 -13.69
CA GLY A 107 1.54 -14.22 -14.21
C GLY A 107 2.30 -15.49 -13.82
N VAL A 108 2.91 -16.17 -14.79
CA VAL A 108 3.63 -17.44 -14.60
C VAL A 108 4.66 -17.36 -13.45
N CYS A 109 4.30 -17.92 -12.29
CA CYS A 109 5.16 -18.75 -11.44
C CYS A 109 4.28 -19.52 -10.43
N LYS A 110 3.47 -20.48 -10.89
CA LYS A 110 2.81 -21.44 -10.00
C LYS A 110 3.80 -22.55 -9.62
N LYS A 111 3.92 -22.75 -8.29
CA LYS A 111 4.55 -23.83 -7.50
C LYS A 111 6.00 -23.52 -7.03
N LYS A 112 6.30 -23.53 -5.73
CA LYS A 112 5.77 -24.42 -4.67
C LYS A 112 5.46 -23.71 -3.35
N GLU A 113 4.22 -23.85 -2.90
CA GLU A 113 3.91 -24.06 -1.48
C GLU A 113 2.98 -25.29 -1.40
N GLU A 114 3.59 -26.47 -1.46
CA GLU A 114 3.09 -27.69 -0.84
C GLU A 114 4.32 -28.30 -0.17
N GLY A 115 4.43 -28.14 1.15
CA GLY A 115 5.60 -28.62 1.92
C GLY A 115 5.77 -28.04 3.32
N ALA A 116 4.98 -27.05 3.75
CA ALA A 116 5.09 -26.49 5.10
C ALA A 116 4.28 -27.24 6.17
N ALA A 117 3.36 -28.14 5.78
CA ALA A 117 2.49 -28.84 6.73
C ALA A 117 3.04 -30.19 7.24
N GLU A 118 4.10 -30.75 6.62
CA GLU A 118 4.58 -32.10 6.95
C GLU A 118 5.78 -32.14 7.93
N ALA A 119 6.40 -30.99 8.25
CA ALA A 119 7.56 -30.93 9.14
C ALA A 119 7.23 -30.88 10.65
N ALA A 120 5.96 -30.69 11.03
CA ALA A 120 5.56 -30.58 12.44
C ALA A 120 5.19 -31.92 13.11
N ALA A 121 5.12 -33.02 12.36
CA ALA A 121 4.60 -34.31 12.87
C ALA A 121 5.70 -35.36 13.21
N GLN A 122 6.99 -35.06 13.00
CA GLN A 122 8.09 -36.02 13.23
C GLN A 122 8.99 -35.72 14.43
N GLU A 123 8.70 -34.68 15.22
CA GLU A 123 9.39 -34.40 16.49
C GLU A 123 8.56 -34.84 17.72
N ALA A 124 7.88 -35.99 17.62
CA ALA A 124 7.09 -36.54 18.75
C ALA A 124 7.11 -38.08 18.82
N ALA A 125 8.14 -38.75 18.31
CA ALA A 125 8.27 -40.20 18.44
C ALA A 125 9.72 -40.64 18.67
N ALA A 126 10.23 -40.39 19.88
CA ALA A 126 11.32 -41.22 20.43
C ALA A 126 10.73 -42.52 21.02
N PRO A 127 11.42 -43.65 20.87
CA PRO A 127 11.75 -44.48 22.03
C PRO A 127 13.25 -44.82 22.00
N SER A 128 14.02 -44.56 23.06
CA SER A 128 14.12 -45.36 24.30
C SER A 128 14.52 -46.81 24.05
N GLY A 129 15.74 -47.17 24.51
CA GLY A 129 16.03 -48.48 25.06
C GLY A 129 17.19 -49.28 24.45
N ALA A 130 18.25 -49.43 25.25
CA ALA A 130 19.04 -50.67 25.46
C ALA A 130 19.84 -51.27 24.27
N ALA A 131 20.97 -51.95 24.39
CA ALA A 131 21.99 -52.22 25.40
C ALA A 131 23.08 -53.08 24.68
N LEU A 132 24.31 -53.07 25.20
CA LEU A 132 25.32 -54.16 25.13
C LEU A 132 25.83 -54.66 23.75
N SER A 133 27.12 -54.44 23.48
CA SER A 133 28.17 -55.47 23.30
C SER A 133 29.53 -54.80 23.14
#